data_AF-A0AAJ5E4I8-F1
#
_entry.id   AF-A0AAJ5E4I8-F1
#
_cell.length_a   1.000
_cell.length_b   1.000
_cell.length_c   1.000
_cell.angle_alpha   90.00
_cell.angle_beta   90.00
_cell.angle_gamma   90.00
#
_symmetry.space_group_name_H-M   'P 1'
#
loop_
_entity.id
_entity.type
_entity.pdbx_description
1 polymer ?
#
loop_
_entity_poly.entity_id
_entity_poly.type
_entity_poly.pdbx_seq_one_letter_code
_entity_poly.pdbx_strand_id
1 'polypeptide(L)'
;MVMEENKTFTANLYVNGLPLVLNQQRLKTRLSDPRITRREQLDVEVALADRGASSIITLADHEDDTPLLFKFVPRGDDYAVTVVSRGAYEGWRLKIEADTHHVSVSDNADSDFFSISKHGAPKARFADLDPGPSYVYIVSEVNGRALYRAEESGKIIFKNVDPNRTGHDAFNNKPATFVLKVIPTSAAVDE
;
A
#
# COMPACT_ATOMS: atom_id res chain seq x y z
N MET A 1 0.52 19.57 29.89
CA MET A 1 -0.02 18.60 28.91
C MET A 1 1.12 18.26 27.98
N VAL A 2 1.74 17.09 28.15
CA VAL A 2 2.82 16.65 27.26
C VAL A 2 2.15 16.29 25.94
N MET A 3 2.46 17.01 24.86
CA MET A 3 2.05 16.55 23.53
C MET A 3 2.88 15.30 23.27
N GLU A 4 2.26 14.12 23.29
CA GLU A 4 2.95 12.93 22.81
C GLU A 4 3.28 13.14 21.34
N GLU A 5 4.57 13.23 21.05
CA GLU A 5 5.07 13.35 19.69
C GLU A 5 4.67 12.12 18.90
N ASN A 6 4.17 12.33 17.68
CA ASN A 6 3.85 11.25 16.77
C ASN A 6 5.11 10.42 16.50
N LYS A 7 5.00 9.09 16.53
CA LYS A 7 6.16 8.18 16.50
C LYS A 7 6.28 7.49 15.15
N THR A 8 7.52 7.15 14.78
CA THR A 8 7.78 6.24 13.66
C THR A 8 7.37 4.83 14.04
N PHE A 9 6.67 4.13 13.14
CA PHE A 9 6.31 2.73 13.34
C PHE A 9 6.32 1.97 12.02
N THR A 10 6.33 0.63 12.12
CA THR A 10 6.20 -0.26 10.97
C THR A 10 4.86 -0.99 11.08
N ALA A 11 4.19 -1.20 9.95
CA ALA A 11 2.95 -1.95 9.90
C ALA A 11 2.82 -2.75 8.60
N ASN A 12 2.01 -3.80 8.65
CA ASN A 12 1.42 -4.40 7.46
C ASN A 12 0.04 -3.81 7.21
N LEU A 13 -0.35 -3.79 5.94
CA LEU A 13 -1.68 -3.37 5.50
C LEU A 13 -2.37 -4.55 4.81
N TYR A 14 -3.66 -4.70 5.07
CA TYR A 14 -4.49 -5.72 4.45
C TYR A 14 -5.80 -5.12 3.97
N VAL A 15 -6.38 -5.68 2.91
CA VAL A 15 -7.73 -5.37 2.45
C VAL A 15 -8.44 -6.68 2.16
N ASN A 16 -9.62 -6.87 2.74
CA ASN A 16 -10.43 -8.09 2.59
C ASN A 16 -9.66 -9.38 2.90
N GLY A 17 -8.79 -9.38 3.92
CA GLY A 17 -7.97 -10.53 4.30
C GLY A 17 -6.66 -10.67 3.52
N LEU A 18 -6.56 -10.06 2.33
CA LEU A 18 -5.37 -10.13 1.50
C LEU A 18 -4.34 -9.07 1.89
N PRO A 19 -3.05 -9.43 2.01
CA PRO A 19 -2.01 -8.48 2.30
C PRO A 19 -1.73 -7.56 1.10
N LEU A 20 -1.34 -6.32 1.41
CA LEU A 20 -0.74 -5.43 0.42
C LEU A 20 0.70 -5.88 0.12
N VAL A 21 1.04 -5.89 -1.16
CA VAL A 21 2.34 -6.29 -1.69
C VAL A 21 2.81 -5.32 -2.76
N LEU A 22 4.11 -5.33 -3.06
CA LEU A 22 4.61 -4.74 -4.30
C LEU A 22 4.20 -5.62 -5.48
N ASN A 23 3.82 -5.01 -6.60
CA ASN A 23 3.50 -5.76 -7.82
C ASN A 23 4.70 -6.61 -8.26
N GLN A 24 5.94 -6.15 -8.04
CA GLN A 24 7.13 -6.97 -8.24
C GLN A 24 7.11 -8.29 -7.42
N GLN A 25 6.69 -8.27 -6.16
CA GLN A 25 6.61 -9.47 -5.31
C GLN A 25 5.59 -10.45 -5.89
N ARG A 26 4.37 -9.96 -6.19
CA ARG A 26 3.30 -10.77 -6.80
C ARG A 26 3.74 -11.42 -8.11
N LEU A 27 4.40 -10.66 -8.99
CA LEU A 27 4.89 -11.16 -10.28
C LEU A 27 6.01 -12.21 -10.11
N LYS A 28 6.93 -12.05 -9.15
CA LYS A 28 7.95 -13.06 -8.85
C LYS A 28 7.34 -14.35 -8.31
N THR A 29 6.32 -14.26 -7.46
CA THR A 29 5.56 -15.42 -6.99
C THR A 29 4.89 -16.12 -8.17
N ARG A 30 4.25 -15.36 -9.08
CA ARG A 30 3.61 -15.92 -10.27
C ARG A 30 4.58 -16.63 -11.22
N LEU A 31 5.81 -16.13 -11.39
CA LEU A 31 6.86 -16.85 -12.15
C LEU A 31 7.27 -18.19 -11.52
N SER A 32 7.03 -18.35 -10.21
CA SER A 32 7.36 -19.58 -9.49
C SER A 32 6.23 -20.62 -9.55
N ASP A 33 5.06 -20.28 -10.12
CA ASP A 33 3.94 -21.20 -10.26
C ASP A 33 4.25 -22.27 -11.32
N PRO A 34 4.24 -23.57 -10.98
CA PRO A 34 4.50 -24.64 -11.94
C PRO A 34 3.44 -24.76 -13.05
N ARG A 35 2.28 -24.13 -12.90
CA ARG A 35 1.18 -24.14 -13.88
C ARG A 35 1.21 -22.97 -14.86
N ILE A 36 2.15 -22.04 -14.72
CA ILE A 36 2.24 -20.89 -15.62
C ILE A 36 2.57 -21.33 -17.04
N THR A 37 1.82 -20.83 -18.02
CA THR A 37 2.12 -21.11 -19.44
C THR A 37 3.31 -20.29 -19.91
N ARG A 38 4.00 -20.74 -20.97
CA ARG A 38 5.14 -19.99 -21.55
C ARG A 38 4.77 -18.58 -21.99
N ARG A 39 3.55 -18.39 -22.49
CA ARG A 39 3.05 -17.06 -22.88
C ARG A 39 2.94 -16.15 -21.65
N GLU A 40 2.28 -16.62 -20.60
CA GLU A 40 2.12 -15.85 -19.36
C GLU A 40 3.47 -15.55 -18.70
N GLN A 41 4.41 -16.50 -18.75
CA GLN A 41 5.76 -16.27 -18.26
C GLN A 41 6.42 -15.07 -18.96
N LEU A 42 6.33 -15.00 -20.30
CA LEU A 42 6.86 -13.86 -21.06
C LEU A 42 6.15 -12.55 -20.72
N ASP A 43 4.82 -12.58 -20.58
CA ASP A 43 4.04 -11.40 -20.18
C ASP A 43 4.47 -10.89 -18.78
N VAL A 44 4.74 -11.81 -17.84
CA VAL A 44 5.23 -11.48 -16.50
C VAL A 44 6.67 -10.96 -16.52
N GLU A 45 7.55 -11.55 -17.34
CA GLU A 45 8.93 -11.08 -17.50
C GLU A 45 8.97 -9.64 -18.05
N VAL A 46 8.12 -9.32 -19.03
CA VAL A 46 7.95 -7.95 -19.55
C VAL A 46 7.46 -7.01 -18.46
N ALA A 47 6.45 -7.41 -17.68
CA ALA A 47 5.91 -6.59 -16.59
C ALA A 47 6.90 -6.37 -15.44
N LEU A 48 7.80 -7.32 -15.19
CA LEU A 48 8.88 -7.18 -14.19
C LEU A 48 9.99 -6.24 -14.67
N ALA A 49 10.27 -6.20 -15.97
CA ALA A 49 11.23 -5.29 -16.56
C ALA A 49 10.71 -3.83 -16.61
N ASP A 50 9.39 -3.64 -16.65
CA ASP A 50 8.77 -2.33 -16.55
C ASP A 50 8.75 -1.84 -15.09
N ARG A 51 9.53 -0.79 -14.82
CA ARG A 51 9.60 -0.14 -13.51
C ARG A 51 8.26 0.48 -13.10
N GLY A 52 7.52 1.06 -14.04
CA GLY A 52 6.21 1.67 -13.78
C GLY A 52 5.17 0.62 -13.39
N ALA A 53 5.20 -0.54 -14.04
CA ALA A 53 4.32 -1.65 -13.67
C ALA A 53 4.73 -2.31 -12.35
N SER A 54 6.03 -2.57 -12.14
CA SER A 54 6.51 -3.35 -11.00
C SER A 54 6.57 -2.58 -9.67
N SER A 55 6.59 -1.24 -9.69
CA SER A 55 6.59 -0.39 -8.49
C SER A 55 5.21 -0.16 -7.87
N ILE A 56 4.12 -0.60 -8.52
CA ILE A 56 2.75 -0.38 -8.04
C ILE A 56 2.49 -1.17 -6.75
N ILE A 57 1.77 -0.56 -5.80
CA ILE A 57 1.22 -1.25 -4.63
C ILE A 57 -0.09 -1.94 -5.02
N THR A 58 -0.20 -3.22 -4.70
CA THR A 58 -1.30 -4.11 -5.12
C THR A 58 -1.69 -5.05 -3.97
N LEU A 59 -2.70 -5.89 -4.20
CA LEU A 59 -3.00 -7.01 -3.31
C LEU A 59 -2.26 -8.26 -3.76
N ALA A 60 -1.90 -9.08 -2.78
CA ALA A 60 -1.46 -10.45 -2.98
C ALA A 60 -2.51 -11.29 -3.71
N ASP A 61 -2.06 -12.38 -4.33
CA ASP A 61 -2.95 -13.35 -4.98
C ASP A 61 -3.56 -14.30 -3.92
N HIS A 62 -2.87 -14.50 -2.79
CA HIS A 62 -3.29 -15.39 -1.70
C HIS A 62 -3.17 -14.74 -0.31
N GLU A 63 -3.91 -15.24 0.67
CA GLU A 63 -3.91 -14.73 2.05
C GLU A 63 -2.60 -15.02 2.82
N ASP A 64 -1.88 -16.06 2.41
CA ASP A 64 -0.62 -16.52 3.00
C ASP A 64 0.62 -15.92 2.34
N ASP A 65 0.46 -15.12 1.28
CA ASP A 65 1.56 -14.37 0.68
C ASP A 65 2.21 -13.42 1.71
N THR A 66 3.53 -13.29 1.66
CA THR A 66 4.28 -12.46 2.61
C THR A 66 3.86 -10.99 2.50
N PRO A 67 3.35 -10.37 3.58
CA PRO A 67 2.87 -9.00 3.53
C PRO A 67 4.02 -8.00 3.41
N LEU A 68 3.81 -6.92 2.66
CA LEU A 68 4.77 -5.83 2.60
C LEU A 68 4.81 -5.06 3.92
N LEU A 69 6.02 -4.77 4.40
CA LEU A 69 6.23 -3.90 5.55
C LEU A 69 6.31 -2.45 5.11
N PHE A 70 5.49 -1.61 5.75
CA PHE A 70 5.47 -0.18 5.54
C PHE A 70 5.95 0.54 6.79
N LYS A 71 6.99 1.37 6.65
CA LYS A 71 7.48 2.26 7.69
C LYS A 71 6.82 3.63 7.56
N PHE A 72 6.04 4.01 8.55
CA PHE A 72 5.37 5.30 8.65
C PHE A 72 6.27 6.26 9.44
N VAL A 73 6.83 7.24 8.76
CA VAL A 73 7.69 8.28 9.36
C VAL A 73 6.87 9.57 9.50
N PRO A 74 6.61 10.05 10.72
CA PRO A 74 5.73 11.19 10.93
C PRO A 74 6.37 12.49 10.43
N ARG A 75 5.53 13.37 9.85
CA ARG A 75 5.81 14.76 9.51
C ARG A 75 4.62 15.60 9.96
N GLY A 76 4.62 16.00 11.23
CA GLY A 76 3.43 16.57 11.86
C GLY A 76 2.36 15.50 12.07
N ASP A 77 1.17 15.72 11.50
CA ASP A 77 0.03 14.79 11.55
C ASP A 77 -0.04 13.83 10.35
N ASP A 78 0.89 13.97 9.39
CA ASP A 78 0.97 13.13 8.20
C ASP A 78 2.20 12.20 8.28
N TYR A 79 2.30 11.26 7.35
CA TYR A 79 3.37 10.28 7.28
C TYR A 79 4.00 10.25 5.88
N ALA A 80 5.33 10.26 5.84
CA ALA A 80 6.06 9.68 4.73
C ALA A 80 6.07 8.17 4.91
N VAL A 81 5.46 7.44 3.98
CA VAL A 81 5.37 5.97 4.05
C VAL A 81 6.45 5.37 3.17
N THR A 82 7.29 4.54 3.76
CA THR A 82 8.46 3.92 3.08
C THR A 82 8.30 2.42 3.08
N VAL A 83 8.68 1.76 1.99
CA VAL A 83 8.70 0.30 1.93
C VAL A 83 9.96 -0.25 2.61
N VAL A 84 9.75 -1.22 3.49
CA VAL A 84 10.79 -2.05 4.09
C VAL A 84 10.71 -3.40 3.40
N SER A 85 11.55 -3.62 2.40
CA SER A 85 11.59 -4.87 1.64
C SER A 85 13.03 -5.16 1.23
N ARG A 86 13.37 -6.43 1.03
CA ARG A 86 14.65 -6.80 0.42
C ARG A 86 14.54 -6.65 -1.10
N GLY A 87 15.37 -5.81 -1.70
CA GLY A 87 15.49 -5.72 -3.17
C GLY A 87 15.48 -4.31 -3.73
N ALA A 88 15.08 -4.17 -5.00
CA ALA A 88 15.24 -2.94 -5.78
C ALA A 88 14.44 -1.73 -5.25
N TYR A 89 13.41 -1.98 -4.44
CA TYR A 89 12.49 -0.96 -3.91
C TYR A 89 12.69 -0.69 -2.42
N GLU A 90 13.76 -1.21 -1.82
CA GLU A 90 14.09 -0.97 -0.41
C GLU A 90 14.27 0.53 -0.12
N GLY A 91 13.57 1.05 0.88
CA GLY A 91 13.68 2.44 1.28
C GLY A 91 12.96 3.42 0.35
N TRP A 92 12.26 2.94 -0.69
CA TRP A 92 11.46 3.80 -1.56
C TRP A 92 10.16 4.19 -0.88
N ARG A 93 9.66 5.36 -1.21
CA ARG A 93 8.49 5.96 -0.56
C ARG A 93 7.26 5.83 -1.44
N LEU A 94 6.10 5.75 -0.79
CA LEU A 94 4.82 5.77 -1.48
C LEU A 94 4.63 7.10 -2.21
N LYS A 95 4.00 7.01 -3.38
CA LYS A 95 3.68 8.13 -4.25
C LYS A 95 2.35 7.87 -4.95
N ILE A 96 1.63 8.93 -5.28
CA ILE A 96 0.54 8.90 -6.25
C ILE A 96 1.10 9.29 -7.62
N GLU A 97 0.97 8.40 -8.60
CA GLU A 97 1.36 8.73 -9.97
C GLU A 97 0.43 9.79 -10.57
N ALA A 98 1.00 10.83 -11.16
CA ALA A 98 0.25 12.01 -11.60
C ALA A 98 -0.81 11.68 -12.67
N ASP A 99 -0.49 10.81 -13.62
CA ASP A 99 -1.37 10.52 -14.76
C ASP A 99 -2.41 9.44 -14.44
N THR A 100 -1.99 8.36 -13.76
CA THR A 100 -2.84 7.19 -13.52
C THR A 100 -3.54 7.21 -12.17
N HIS A 101 -3.10 8.11 -11.27
CA HIS A 101 -3.46 8.15 -9.86
C HIS A 101 -3.12 6.88 -9.07
N HIS A 102 -2.31 5.97 -9.64
CA HIS A 102 -1.91 4.73 -8.98
C HIS A 102 -1.03 5.01 -7.76
N VAL A 103 -1.22 4.24 -6.70
CA VAL A 103 -0.28 4.18 -5.59
C VAL A 103 0.92 3.32 -6.01
N SER A 104 2.10 3.92 -6.05
CA SER A 104 3.36 3.28 -6.41
C SER A 104 4.43 3.59 -5.37
N VAL A 105 5.64 3.07 -5.58
CA VAL A 105 6.84 3.50 -4.85
C VAL A 105 7.81 4.23 -5.76
N SER A 106 8.48 5.23 -5.20
CA SER A 106 9.52 6.02 -5.88
C SER A 106 10.72 6.28 -4.96
N ASP A 107 11.91 6.35 -5.56
CA ASP A 107 13.16 6.83 -4.95
C ASP A 107 13.36 8.34 -5.12
N ASN A 108 12.45 9.04 -5.82
CA ASN A 108 12.58 10.46 -6.07
C ASN A 108 12.29 11.29 -4.81
N ALA A 109 12.93 12.46 -4.71
CA ALA A 109 12.87 13.36 -3.57
C ALA A 109 11.44 13.88 -3.24
N ASP A 110 10.56 13.96 -4.25
CA ASP A 110 9.18 14.46 -4.14
C ASP A 110 8.14 13.36 -3.85
N SER A 111 8.43 12.48 -2.89
CA SER A 111 7.44 11.47 -2.48
C SER A 111 6.29 12.09 -1.69
N ASP A 112 5.10 11.51 -1.80
CA ASP A 112 3.88 12.07 -1.22
C ASP A 112 3.71 11.76 0.27
N PHE A 113 2.87 12.56 0.93
CA PHE A 113 2.46 12.35 2.32
C PHE A 113 1.07 11.74 2.40
N PHE A 114 0.89 10.95 3.45
CA PHE A 114 -0.36 10.26 3.71
C PHE A 114 -0.77 10.45 5.17
N SER A 115 -2.05 10.66 5.43
CA SER A 115 -2.60 10.57 6.78
C SER A 115 -3.39 9.28 6.97
N ILE A 116 -3.60 8.92 8.23
CA ILE A 116 -4.39 7.76 8.63
C ILE A 116 -5.68 8.30 9.24
N SER A 117 -6.84 7.79 8.83
CA SER A 117 -8.13 8.17 9.38
C SER A 117 -8.83 6.95 9.95
N LYS A 118 -9.36 7.04 11.17
CA LYS A 118 -10.22 6.03 11.79
C LYS A 118 -11.39 6.69 12.50
N HIS A 119 -12.35 5.88 12.95
CA HIS A 119 -13.48 6.39 13.72
C HIS A 119 -13.00 7.16 14.96
N GLY A 120 -13.44 8.41 15.11
CA GLY A 120 -13.05 9.30 16.21
C GLY A 120 -11.70 10.03 16.03
N ALA A 121 -10.90 9.68 15.02
CA ALA A 121 -9.58 10.29 14.77
C ALA A 121 -9.34 10.47 13.25
N PRO A 122 -9.71 11.63 12.67
CA PRO A 122 -9.59 11.87 11.23
C PRO A 122 -8.14 12.00 10.73
N LYS A 123 -7.21 12.39 11.62
CA LYS A 123 -5.75 12.30 11.43
C LYS A 123 -5.14 11.54 12.62
N ALA A 124 -5.28 10.22 12.59
CA ALA A 124 -4.81 9.31 13.62
C ALA A 124 -3.29 9.31 13.72
N ARG A 125 -2.80 9.54 14.95
CA ARG A 125 -1.41 9.40 15.35
C ARG A 125 -1.14 7.97 15.79
N PHE A 126 0.13 7.63 16.00
CA PHE A 126 0.51 6.32 16.54
C PHE A 126 -0.23 5.97 17.85
N ALA A 127 -0.44 6.95 18.74
CA ALA A 127 -1.16 6.75 20.00
C ALA A 127 -2.65 6.43 19.85
N ASP A 128 -3.25 6.73 18.69
CA ASP A 128 -4.65 6.43 18.38
C ASP A 128 -4.84 5.02 17.80
N LEU A 129 -3.72 4.32 17.51
CA LEU A 129 -3.73 2.97 16.96
C LEU A 129 -3.79 1.94 18.10
N ASP A 130 -4.65 0.94 17.91
CA ASP A 130 -4.75 -0.14 18.87
C ASP A 130 -3.50 -1.05 18.78
N PRO A 131 -3.09 -1.72 19.88
CA PRO A 131 -1.96 -2.67 19.85
C PRO A 131 -2.16 -3.86 18.88
N GLY A 132 -3.39 -4.07 18.40
CA GLY A 132 -3.77 -5.10 17.43
C GLY A 132 -4.18 -4.53 16.07
N PRO A 133 -4.79 -5.36 15.20
CA PRO A 133 -5.30 -4.90 13.91
C PRO A 133 -6.33 -3.79 14.07
N SER A 134 -6.16 -2.69 13.33
CA SER A 134 -7.03 -1.52 13.35
C SER A 134 -7.63 -1.26 11.96
N TYR A 135 -8.94 -1.04 11.88
CA TYR A 135 -9.56 -0.57 10.64
C TYR A 135 -9.29 0.92 10.43
N VAL A 136 -8.73 1.26 9.27
CA VAL A 136 -8.33 2.62 8.91
C VAL A 136 -8.61 2.93 7.45
N TYR A 137 -8.65 4.21 7.12
CA TYR A 137 -8.49 4.74 5.78
C TYR A 137 -7.10 5.35 5.66
N ILE A 138 -6.42 5.06 4.56
CA ILE A 138 -5.21 5.79 4.17
C ILE A 138 -5.64 6.94 3.27
N VAL A 139 -5.25 8.16 3.62
CA VAL A 139 -5.63 9.40 2.94
C VAL A 139 -4.42 9.99 2.26
N SER A 140 -4.53 10.28 0.97
CA SER A 140 -3.49 10.97 0.20
C SER A 140 -3.59 12.47 0.46
N GLU A 141 -2.55 13.07 1.01
CA GLU A 141 -2.52 14.52 1.27
C GLU A 141 -2.31 15.35 -0.01
N VAL A 142 -2.05 14.71 -1.15
CA VAL A 142 -2.02 15.37 -2.48
C VAL A 142 -3.36 16.04 -2.81
N ASN A 143 -4.47 15.41 -2.39
CA ASN A 143 -5.82 15.88 -2.71
C ASN A 143 -6.82 15.70 -1.56
N GLY A 144 -6.37 15.28 -0.38
CA GLY A 144 -7.19 15.05 0.81
C GLY A 144 -8.18 13.90 0.68
N ARG A 145 -7.99 12.98 -0.28
CA ARG A 145 -8.90 11.86 -0.52
C ARG A 145 -8.34 10.55 0.03
N ALA A 146 -9.23 9.76 0.63
CA ALA A 146 -8.93 8.38 0.98
C ALA A 146 -8.62 7.56 -0.29
N LEU A 147 -7.78 6.54 -0.15
CA LEU A 147 -7.45 5.64 -1.25
C LEU A 147 -8.65 4.77 -1.60
N TYR A 148 -8.89 4.60 -2.89
CA TYR A 148 -9.91 3.75 -3.48
C TYR A 148 -9.27 2.49 -4.02
N ARG A 149 -10.00 1.38 -3.92
CA ARG A 149 -9.67 0.13 -4.59
C ARG A 149 -10.17 0.19 -6.04
N ALA A 150 -9.34 -0.18 -7.00
CA ALA A 150 -9.75 -0.36 -8.38
C ALA A 150 -9.26 -1.72 -8.90
N GLU A 151 -9.98 -2.29 -9.86
CA GLU A 151 -9.57 -3.48 -10.59
C GLU A 151 -9.18 -3.10 -12.01
N GLU A 152 -7.95 -3.41 -12.40
CA GLU A 152 -7.44 -3.15 -13.75
C GLU A 152 -6.74 -4.41 -14.25
N SER A 153 -7.15 -4.95 -15.39
CA SER A 153 -6.53 -6.14 -16.00
C SER A 153 -6.42 -7.33 -15.03
N GLY A 154 -7.44 -7.56 -14.20
CA GLY A 154 -7.50 -8.68 -13.24
C GLY A 154 -6.60 -8.52 -12.01
N LYS A 155 -5.99 -7.36 -11.78
CA LYS A 155 -5.25 -7.04 -10.54
C LYS A 155 -5.95 -5.92 -9.77
N ILE A 156 -5.84 -5.98 -8.45
CA ILE A 156 -6.28 -4.90 -7.58
C ILE A 156 -5.19 -3.87 -7.41
N ILE A 157 -5.54 -2.61 -7.63
CA ILE A 157 -4.65 -1.46 -7.44
C ILE A 157 -5.34 -0.43 -6.54
N PHE A 158 -4.57 0.53 -6.05
CA PHE A 158 -5.09 1.62 -5.22
C PHE A 158 -4.90 2.96 -5.90
N LYS A 159 -5.88 3.86 -5.75
CA LYS A 159 -5.85 5.21 -6.32
C LYS A 159 -6.32 6.29 -5.35
N ASN A 160 -5.85 7.52 -5.50
CA ASN A 160 -6.38 8.66 -4.73
C ASN A 160 -7.61 9.35 -5.39
N VAL A 161 -8.18 8.73 -6.42
CA VAL A 161 -9.41 9.19 -7.09
C VAL A 161 -10.40 8.04 -7.20
N ASP A 162 -11.68 8.38 -7.24
CA ASP A 162 -12.75 7.41 -7.43
C ASP A 162 -12.61 6.77 -8.82
N PRO A 163 -12.41 5.45 -8.91
CA PRO A 163 -12.26 4.76 -10.19
C PRO A 163 -13.57 4.70 -10.99
N ASN A 164 -14.73 4.89 -10.36
CA ASN A 164 -16.04 4.82 -11.02
C ASN A 164 -16.61 6.23 -11.30
N ARG A 165 -16.06 6.90 -12.32
CA ARG A 165 -16.50 8.26 -12.72
C ARG A 165 -17.85 8.30 -13.43
N THR A 166 -18.31 7.19 -13.99
CA THR A 166 -19.50 7.14 -14.85
C THR A 166 -20.78 6.82 -14.09
N GLY A 167 -20.70 6.46 -12.80
CA GLY A 167 -21.87 6.20 -11.96
C GLY A 167 -22.68 4.96 -12.35
N HIS A 168 -22.18 4.15 -13.29
CA HIS A 168 -22.86 2.95 -13.78
C HIS A 168 -22.49 1.69 -13.00
N ASP A 169 -21.47 1.75 -12.13
CA ASP A 169 -21.10 0.62 -11.27
C ASP A 169 -21.78 0.71 -9.90
N ALA A 170 -22.71 -0.21 -9.63
CA ALA A 170 -23.46 -0.30 -8.38
C ALA A 170 -22.63 -0.88 -7.20
N PHE A 171 -21.35 -1.22 -7.42
CA PHE A 171 -20.48 -1.84 -6.42
C PHE A 171 -19.26 -0.95 -6.09
N ASN A 172 -19.47 -0.05 -5.13
CA ASN A 172 -18.48 0.68 -4.32
C ASN A 172 -17.62 1.79 -4.97
N ASN A 173 -18.20 2.99 -5.04
CA ASN A 173 -17.50 4.28 -4.99
C ASN A 173 -16.95 4.63 -3.58
N LYS A 174 -16.70 3.62 -2.75
CA LYS A 174 -16.28 3.81 -1.36
C LYS A 174 -14.75 3.70 -1.26
N PRO A 175 -14.12 4.52 -0.40
CA PRO A 175 -12.72 4.33 -0.07
C PRO A 175 -12.43 2.91 0.44
N ALA A 176 -11.24 2.41 0.11
CA ALA A 176 -10.73 1.15 0.62
C ALA A 176 -10.58 1.24 2.15
N THR A 177 -11.16 0.27 2.85
CA THR A 177 -10.94 0.12 4.29
C THR A 177 -9.78 -0.84 4.48
N PHE A 178 -8.69 -0.34 5.06
CA PHE A 178 -7.49 -1.10 5.34
C PHE A 178 -7.55 -1.64 6.76
N VAL A 179 -7.01 -2.84 6.96
CA VAL A 179 -6.60 -3.32 8.27
C VAL A 179 -5.11 -3.01 8.42
N LEU A 180 -4.79 -2.11 9.35
CA LEU A 180 -3.42 -1.77 9.71
C LEU A 180 -3.01 -2.59 10.93
N LYS A 181 -1.94 -3.35 10.79
CA LYS A 181 -1.37 -4.16 11.88
C LYS A 181 0.04 -3.67 12.17
N VAL A 182 0.21 -2.98 13.29
CA VAL A 182 1.53 -2.50 13.75
C VAL A 182 2.42 -3.70 14.10
N ILE A 183 3.68 -3.65 13.68
CA ILE A 183 4.69 -4.66 13.97
C ILE A 183 5.56 -4.20 15.15
N PRO A 184 5.68 -5.02 16.22
CA PRO A 184 6.54 -4.69 17.35
C PRO A 184 7.99 -4.55 16.92
N THR A 185 8.71 -3.54 17.45
CA THR A 185 10.12 -3.27 17.11
C THR A 185 11.05 -4.47 17.36
N SER A 186 10.70 -5.39 18.27
CA SER A 186 11.51 -6.60 18.54
C SER A 186 11.39 -7.69 17.47
N ALA A 187 10.38 -7.63 16.59
CA ALA A 187 10.17 -8.62 15.54
C ALA A 187 10.82 -8.25 14.20
N ALA A 188 11.36 -7.03 14.08
CA ALA A 188 11.98 -6.53 12.84
C ALA A 188 13.47 -6.91 12.69
N VAL A 189 14.03 -7.67 13.64
CA VAL A 189 15.46 -8.01 13.70
C VAL A 189 15.74 -9.48 13.34
N ASP A 190 14.70 -10.32 13.23
CA ASP A 190 14.83 -11.76 12.97
C ASP A 190 14.14 -12.17 11.65
N GLU A 191 14.64 -11.67 10.51
CA GLU A 191 14.49 -12.28 9.17
C GLU A 191 15.71 -11.97 8.30
#